data_AF-A0A1C5Z5N1-F1
#
_entry.id   AF-A0A1C5Z5N1-F1
#
_cell.length_a   1.000
_cell.length_b   1.000
_cell.length_c   1.000
_cell.angle_alpha   90.00
_cell.angle_beta   90.00
_cell.angle_gamma   90.00
#
_symmetry.space_group_name_H-M   'P 1'
#
loop_
_entity.id
_entity.type
_entity.pdbx_description
1 polymer ?
#
loop_
_entity_poly.entity_id
_entity_poly.type
_entity_poly.pdbx_seq_one_letter_code
_entity_poly.pdbx_strand_id
1 'polypeptide(L)'
;MKRSIFPAAAICLLIGFLLGGIFPFPWSLRETVILPPTPSALSNAPAPGSSSVTDSSTQTESSTPLPPDNFPLLNTACAVLHALKEEDYGQVASFVHPEKGVTFTPYSTVNLEQDLTLSAAQIQGLEEDPRVYTWGFEDGRGNPIQMTISQYVDRYVFNQDYTQASEIGIDQIMISGNALENITTAYPGCRFVDFCIPSIDPVNEGLDWCSLKLVFELGESGWLLVGVVHGEWTI
;
A
#
# COMPACT_ATOMS: atom_id res chain seq x y z
N MET A 1 -23.00 -59.68 3.05
CA MET A 1 -21.77 -60.20 2.41
C MET A 1 -20.72 -59.10 2.44
N LYS A 2 -19.66 -59.29 3.23
CA LYS A 2 -18.54 -58.36 3.38
C LYS A 2 -17.57 -58.57 2.21
N ARG A 3 -17.17 -57.51 1.51
CA ARG A 3 -16.04 -57.54 0.57
C ARG A 3 -15.06 -56.43 0.94
N SER A 4 -14.04 -56.83 1.69
CA SER A 4 -12.81 -56.09 1.90
C SER A 4 -11.99 -56.08 0.61
N ILE A 5 -11.57 -54.90 0.16
CA ILE A 5 -10.48 -54.73 -0.79
C ILE A 5 -9.52 -53.71 -0.14
N PHE A 6 -8.47 -54.25 0.49
CA PHE A 6 -7.23 -53.53 0.82
C PHE A 6 -6.21 -53.81 -0.32
N PRO A 7 -5.10 -53.08 -0.45
CA PRO A 7 -4.94 -51.63 -0.58
C PRO A 7 -4.04 -51.30 -1.79
N ALA A 8 -4.50 -50.47 -2.74
CA ALA A 8 -3.71 -50.05 -3.92
C ALA A 8 -2.72 -48.89 -3.64
N ALA A 9 -2.50 -48.52 -2.38
CA ALA A 9 -1.80 -47.30 -1.98
C ALA A 9 -0.33 -47.47 -1.55
N ALA A 10 0.28 -48.66 -1.70
CA ALA A 10 1.60 -48.94 -1.11
C ALA A 10 2.74 -49.32 -2.09
N ILE A 11 2.52 -49.29 -3.41
CA ILE A 11 3.53 -49.77 -4.40
C ILE A 11 4.07 -48.66 -5.33
N CYS A 12 3.51 -47.45 -5.30
CA CYS A 12 4.03 -46.33 -6.11
C CYS A 12 5.08 -45.45 -5.41
N LEU A 13 5.47 -45.76 -4.16
CA LEU A 13 6.47 -44.98 -3.40
C LEU A 13 7.87 -45.63 -3.31
N LEU A 14 8.17 -46.66 -4.11
CA LEU A 14 9.45 -47.38 -4.03
C LEU A 14 10.24 -47.56 -5.34
N ILE A 15 9.85 -46.91 -6.44
CA ILE A 15 10.57 -47.01 -7.74
C ILE A 15 11.15 -45.65 -8.22
N GLY A 16 11.01 -44.58 -7.44
CA GLY A 16 11.56 -43.26 -7.76
C GLY A 16 12.88 -42.88 -7.07
N PHE A 17 13.53 -43.79 -6.32
CA PHE A 17 14.67 -43.43 -5.46
C PHE A 17 16.00 -44.14 -5.78
N LEU A 18 16.10 -44.87 -6.88
CA LEU A 18 17.34 -45.53 -7.28
C LEU A 18 17.53 -45.37 -8.78
N LEU A 19 18.27 -44.34 -9.18
CA LEU A 19 19.18 -44.25 -10.34
C LEU A 19 19.42 -42.75 -10.64
N GLY A 20 20.59 -42.23 -10.26
CA GLY A 20 20.98 -40.88 -10.70
C GLY A 20 22.02 -40.13 -9.85
N GLY A 21 22.59 -40.73 -8.80
CA GLY A 21 23.82 -40.24 -8.20
C GLY A 21 25.02 -40.84 -8.92
N ILE A 22 25.81 -40.01 -9.61
CA ILE A 22 27.27 -40.07 -9.85
C ILE A 22 27.57 -39.00 -10.92
N PHE A 23 28.06 -37.83 -10.49
CA PHE A 23 29.09 -37.06 -11.19
C PHE A 23 29.66 -36.02 -10.21
N PRO A 24 30.84 -36.27 -9.60
CA PRO A 24 31.59 -35.28 -8.85
C PRO A 24 32.53 -34.54 -9.82
N PHE A 25 32.63 -33.21 -9.81
CA PHE A 25 33.78 -32.42 -10.32
C PHE A 25 33.49 -30.90 -10.23
N PRO A 26 34.51 -30.01 -10.15
CA PRO A 26 35.09 -29.56 -8.89
C PRO A 26 34.88 -28.06 -8.59
N TRP A 27 35.03 -27.75 -7.31
CA TRP A 27 35.51 -26.48 -6.77
C TRP A 27 36.69 -25.88 -7.58
N SER A 28 36.64 -24.58 -7.88
CA SER A 28 37.74 -23.64 -7.66
C SER A 28 37.32 -22.24 -8.09
N LEU A 29 37.57 -21.32 -7.17
CA LEU A 29 37.45 -19.88 -7.25
C LEU A 29 38.14 -19.30 -8.49
N ARG A 30 37.52 -18.28 -9.09
CA ARG A 30 38.22 -17.26 -9.87
C ARG A 30 37.88 -15.90 -9.30
N GLU A 31 38.50 -15.59 -8.16
CA GLU A 31 38.76 -14.20 -7.78
C GLU A 31 39.66 -13.60 -8.87
N THR A 32 39.17 -12.58 -9.56
CA THR A 32 40.04 -11.76 -10.39
C THR A 32 40.55 -10.63 -9.50
N VAL A 33 41.68 -10.90 -8.86
CA VAL A 33 42.53 -9.89 -8.23
C VAL A 33 43.14 -9.03 -9.33
N ILE A 34 42.77 -7.75 -9.38
CA ILE A 34 43.54 -6.72 -10.08
C ILE A 34 44.37 -5.99 -9.02
N LEU A 35 45.69 -6.07 -9.17
CA LEU A 35 46.69 -5.45 -8.31
C LEU A 35 46.62 -3.91 -8.35
N PRO A 36 46.96 -3.23 -7.24
CA PRO A 36 47.11 -1.77 -7.20
C PRO A 36 48.48 -1.34 -7.75
N PRO A 37 48.62 -0.14 -8.35
CA PRO A 37 49.91 0.52 -8.47
C PRO A 37 50.34 1.11 -7.12
N THR A 38 51.58 0.82 -6.76
CA THR A 38 52.35 1.24 -5.58
C THR A 38 52.47 2.76 -5.38
N PRO A 39 52.57 3.24 -4.12
CA PRO A 39 52.96 4.62 -3.81
C PRO A 39 54.49 4.74 -3.70
N SER A 40 55.07 5.74 -4.36
CA SER A 40 56.43 6.23 -4.08
C SER A 40 56.35 7.64 -3.52
N ALA A 41 57.02 7.85 -2.39
CA ALA A 41 57.03 9.08 -1.61
C ALA A 41 58.17 10.04 -2.01
N LEU A 42 58.00 11.30 -1.55
CA LEU A 42 58.98 12.38 -1.34
C LEU A 42 59.54 13.14 -2.57
N SER A 43 59.22 14.44 -2.68
CA SER A 43 60.16 15.51 -2.28
C SER A 43 59.66 16.92 -2.68
N ASN A 44 59.56 17.79 -1.66
CA ASN A 44 59.83 19.24 -1.58
C ASN A 44 59.05 20.33 -2.38
N ALA A 45 58.56 21.28 -1.55
CA ALA A 45 58.03 22.64 -1.75
C ALA A 45 59.06 23.63 -2.40
N PRO A 46 58.77 24.94 -2.72
CA PRO A 46 57.73 25.82 -2.16
C PRO A 46 56.96 26.81 -3.10
N ALA A 47 56.00 27.49 -2.43
CA ALA A 47 55.08 28.63 -2.70
C ALA A 47 55.58 29.81 -3.59
N PRO A 48 54.81 30.91 -3.90
CA PRO A 48 53.58 31.43 -3.23
C PRO A 48 52.49 32.12 -4.10
N GLY A 49 51.38 32.53 -3.45
CA GLY A 49 50.37 33.49 -3.95
C GLY A 49 48.95 33.22 -3.42
N SER A 50 48.62 33.64 -2.19
CA SER A 50 47.83 34.85 -1.84
C SER A 50 46.40 34.90 -2.41
N SER A 51 45.40 34.73 -1.54
CA SER A 51 44.48 35.80 -1.10
C SER A 51 43.15 35.24 -0.58
N SER A 52 42.82 35.67 0.63
CA SER A 52 41.54 35.56 1.35
C SER A 52 40.40 36.32 0.68
N VAL A 53 39.17 35.79 0.69
CA VAL A 53 37.94 36.58 0.89
C VAL A 53 36.89 35.73 1.62
N THR A 54 36.50 36.24 2.79
CA THR A 54 35.28 35.94 3.55
C THR A 54 34.08 36.49 2.79
N ASP A 55 33.00 35.72 2.63
CA ASP A 55 31.69 36.34 2.47
C ASP A 55 30.63 35.59 3.27
N SER A 56 30.10 36.31 4.26
CA SER A 56 29.00 35.91 5.10
C SER A 56 27.71 36.27 4.36
N SER A 57 26.95 35.26 3.94
CA SER A 57 25.57 35.46 3.49
C SER A 57 24.62 34.91 4.53
N THR A 58 24.14 35.80 5.40
CA THR A 58 22.92 35.62 6.19
C THR A 58 21.76 35.45 5.22
N GLN A 59 21.23 34.23 5.09
CA GLN A 59 19.95 33.99 4.43
C GLN A 59 18.85 34.01 5.49
N THR A 60 18.02 35.04 5.39
CA THR A 60 16.69 35.11 5.99
C THR A 60 15.87 33.93 5.46
N GLU A 61 15.61 32.94 6.31
CA GLU A 61 14.69 31.83 6.03
C GLU A 61 13.25 32.36 5.97
N SER A 62 12.81 32.73 4.77
CA SER A 62 11.40 32.79 4.43
C SER A 62 10.92 31.34 4.29
N SER A 63 10.17 30.86 5.27
CA SER A 63 9.56 29.52 5.30
C SER A 63 8.44 29.39 4.27
N THR A 64 8.82 29.22 3.00
CA THR A 64 7.96 28.56 2.03
C THR A 64 8.06 27.05 2.28
N PRO A 65 6.95 26.31 2.46
CA PRO A 65 7.02 24.87 2.66
C PRO A 65 7.75 24.23 1.48
N LEU A 66 8.78 23.43 1.79
CA LEU A 66 9.40 22.54 0.82
C LEU A 66 8.31 21.68 0.15
N PRO A 67 8.48 21.27 -1.12
CA PRO A 67 7.60 20.28 -1.72
C PRO A 67 7.47 19.10 -0.75
N PRO A 68 6.27 18.55 -0.53
CA PRO A 68 6.11 17.50 0.46
C PRO A 68 6.99 16.33 0.06
N ASP A 69 7.90 15.94 0.96
CA ASP A 69 8.50 14.63 0.91
C ASP A 69 7.35 13.62 0.90
N ASN A 70 7.26 12.83 -0.17
CA ASN A 70 6.20 11.84 -0.33
C ASN A 70 6.44 10.63 0.58
N PHE A 71 7.67 10.42 1.06
CA PHE A 71 8.04 9.23 1.81
C PHE A 71 7.24 9.08 3.12
N PRO A 72 7.07 10.11 3.97
CA PRO A 72 6.25 10.00 5.18
C PRO A 72 4.78 9.63 4.91
N LEU A 73 4.18 10.20 3.85
CA LEU A 73 2.81 9.88 3.46
C LEU A 73 2.70 8.44 2.98
N LEU A 74 3.55 8.04 2.05
CA LEU A 74 3.57 6.67 1.51
C LEU A 74 3.85 5.64 2.62
N ASN A 75 4.80 5.91 3.51
CA ASN A 75 5.12 5.04 4.63
C ASN A 75 3.91 4.86 5.57
N THR A 76 3.18 5.95 5.85
CA THR A 76 1.96 5.89 6.67
C THR A 76 0.86 5.10 5.95
N ALA A 77 0.67 5.34 4.65
CA ALA A 77 -0.30 4.61 3.84
C ALA A 77 -0.01 3.10 3.79
N CYS A 78 1.26 2.71 3.59
CA CYS A 78 1.67 1.31 3.65
C CYS A 78 1.44 0.70 5.05
N ALA A 79 1.69 1.44 6.14
CA ALA A 79 1.43 0.95 7.49
C ALA A 79 -0.06 0.71 7.74
N VAL A 80 -0.94 1.62 7.31
CA VAL A 80 -2.40 1.42 7.36
C VAL A 80 -2.81 0.22 6.51
N LEU A 81 -2.27 0.11 5.29
CA LEU A 81 -2.60 -0.99 4.38
C LEU A 81 -2.21 -2.36 4.94
N HIS A 82 -1.02 -2.45 5.55
CA HIS A 82 -0.59 -3.66 6.25
C HIS A 82 -1.46 -3.96 7.46
N ALA A 83 -1.85 -2.96 8.25
CA ALA A 83 -2.75 -3.17 9.39
C ALA A 83 -4.13 -3.67 8.94
N LEU A 84 -4.67 -3.14 7.83
CA LEU A 84 -5.92 -3.64 7.23
C LEU A 84 -5.79 -5.10 6.78
N LYS A 85 -4.67 -5.47 6.16
CA LYS A 85 -4.40 -6.85 5.71
C LYS A 85 -4.34 -7.85 6.86
N GLU A 86 -3.73 -7.47 7.98
CA GLU A 86 -3.60 -8.32 9.16
C GLU A 86 -4.81 -8.24 10.10
N GLU A 87 -5.86 -7.52 9.70
CA GLU A 87 -7.07 -7.27 10.51
C GLU A 87 -6.74 -6.61 11.88
N ASP A 88 -5.60 -5.91 11.99
CA ASP A 88 -5.20 -5.19 13.21
C ASP A 88 -5.91 -3.83 13.28
N TYR A 89 -7.20 -3.86 13.59
CA TYR A 89 -8.01 -2.66 13.68
C TYR A 89 -7.63 -1.75 14.86
N GLY A 90 -6.91 -2.27 15.87
CA GLY A 90 -6.29 -1.44 16.89
C GLY A 90 -5.20 -0.54 16.31
N GLN A 91 -4.36 -1.10 15.44
CA GLN A 91 -3.35 -0.34 14.71
C GLN A 91 -3.99 0.61 13.69
N VAL A 92 -5.03 0.20 12.95
CA VAL A 92 -5.77 1.10 12.03
C VAL A 92 -6.36 2.29 12.80
N ALA A 93 -7.02 2.04 13.93
CA ALA A 93 -7.63 3.07 14.76
C ALA A 93 -6.63 4.14 15.23
N SER A 94 -5.36 3.78 15.44
CA SER A 94 -4.32 4.75 15.84
C SER A 94 -3.97 5.77 14.75
N PHE A 95 -4.27 5.47 13.48
CA PHE A 95 -4.09 6.39 12.37
C PHE A 95 -5.35 7.24 12.10
N VAL A 96 -6.52 6.85 12.60
CA VAL A 96 -7.78 7.56 12.33
C VAL A 96 -7.76 8.95 12.95
N HIS A 97 -8.20 9.95 12.20
CA HIS A 97 -8.31 11.31 12.72
C HIS A 97 -9.25 11.35 13.94
N PRO A 98 -8.80 11.83 15.12
CA PRO A 98 -9.56 11.69 16.37
C PRO A 98 -10.88 12.45 16.39
N GLU A 99 -10.93 13.63 15.75
CA GLU A 99 -12.15 14.45 15.67
C GLU A 99 -13.01 14.14 14.43
N LYS A 100 -12.40 13.97 13.25
CA LYS A 100 -13.11 13.77 11.98
C LYS A 100 -13.54 12.32 11.75
N GLY A 101 -12.86 11.35 12.36
CA GLY A 101 -13.02 9.95 12.01
C GLY A 101 -12.47 9.63 10.62
N VAL A 102 -12.89 8.49 10.08
CA VAL A 102 -12.58 8.03 8.73
C VAL A 102 -13.87 7.72 7.97
N THR A 103 -14.03 8.32 6.80
CA THR A 103 -15.18 8.11 5.91
C THR A 103 -14.90 6.99 4.92
N PHE A 104 -15.85 6.07 4.78
CA PHE A 104 -15.76 4.97 3.82
C PHE A 104 -16.68 5.23 2.63
N THR A 105 -16.09 5.26 1.44
CA THR A 105 -16.82 5.44 0.18
C THR A 105 -16.74 4.15 -0.64
N PRO A 106 -17.87 3.50 -0.96
CA PRO A 106 -17.88 2.19 -1.63
C PRO A 106 -17.51 2.22 -3.12
N TYR A 107 -17.43 3.41 -3.73
CA TYR A 107 -17.06 3.63 -5.13
C TYR A 107 -16.23 4.91 -5.27
N SER A 108 -15.70 5.19 -6.46
CA SER A 108 -14.78 6.32 -6.68
C SER A 108 -15.39 7.70 -6.37
N THR A 109 -16.73 7.84 -6.41
CA THR A 109 -17.41 9.10 -6.15
C THR A 109 -17.69 9.28 -4.66
N VAL A 110 -16.93 10.17 -4.04
CA VAL A 110 -17.06 10.52 -2.62
C VAL A 110 -18.30 11.39 -2.40
N ASN A 111 -19.12 10.99 -1.44
CA ASN A 111 -20.25 11.78 -0.95
C ASN A 111 -20.25 11.80 0.59
N LEU A 112 -19.54 12.76 1.18
CA LEU A 112 -19.38 12.88 2.63
C LEU A 112 -20.71 13.04 3.41
N GLU A 113 -21.81 13.38 2.76
CA GLU A 113 -23.13 13.46 3.41
C GLU A 113 -23.84 12.11 3.51
N GLN A 114 -23.52 11.16 2.62
CA GLN A 114 -24.17 9.85 2.51
C GLN A 114 -23.26 8.69 2.92
N ASP A 115 -21.96 8.86 2.74
CA ASP A 115 -20.93 7.91 3.11
C ASP A 115 -20.84 7.78 4.63
N LEU A 116 -20.46 6.60 5.10
CA LEU A 116 -20.39 6.34 6.54
C LEU A 116 -19.05 6.76 7.12
N THR A 117 -19.07 7.68 8.08
CA THR A 117 -17.89 8.05 8.88
C THR A 117 -17.86 7.28 10.19
N LEU A 118 -16.73 6.62 10.49
CA LEU A 118 -16.49 5.93 11.74
C LEU A 118 -15.39 6.61 12.56
N SER A 119 -15.60 6.68 13.87
CA SER A 119 -14.58 7.13 14.82
C SER A 119 -13.49 6.07 15.04
N ALA A 120 -12.33 6.50 15.56
CA ALA A 120 -11.25 5.58 15.94
C ALA A 120 -11.72 4.46 16.90
N ALA A 121 -12.61 4.78 17.85
CA ALA A 121 -13.15 3.79 18.78
C ALA A 121 -14.06 2.75 18.11
N GLN A 122 -14.81 3.16 17.07
CA GLN A 122 -15.63 2.22 16.28
C GLN A 122 -14.75 1.32 15.41
N ILE A 123 -13.68 1.85 14.83
CA ILE A 123 -12.68 1.04 14.11
C ILE A 123 -12.00 0.06 15.06
N GLN A 124 -11.62 0.47 16.27
CA GLN A 124 -10.99 -0.43 17.24
C GLN A 124 -11.87 -1.63 17.62
N GLY A 125 -13.21 -1.46 17.63
CA GLY A 125 -14.18 -2.52 17.95
C GLY A 125 -14.81 -3.20 16.74
N LEU A 126 -14.18 -3.11 15.56
CA LEU A 126 -14.78 -3.46 14.27
C LEU A 126 -15.27 -4.92 14.17
N GLU A 127 -14.48 -5.87 14.64
CA GLU A 127 -14.80 -7.31 14.59
C GLU A 127 -15.96 -7.71 15.50
N GLU A 128 -16.17 -6.97 16.58
CA GLU A 128 -17.11 -7.33 17.65
C GLU A 128 -18.48 -6.66 17.47
N ASP A 129 -18.65 -5.78 16.47
CA ASP A 129 -19.89 -5.04 16.25
C ASP A 129 -20.83 -5.74 15.25
N PRO A 130 -21.93 -6.38 15.71
CA PRO A 130 -22.87 -7.06 14.82
C PRO A 130 -23.87 -6.09 14.15
N ARG A 131 -23.77 -4.78 14.39
CA ARG A 131 -24.71 -3.80 13.84
C ARG A 131 -24.56 -3.70 12.32
N VAL A 132 -25.70 -3.60 11.65
CA VAL A 132 -25.77 -3.30 10.22
C VAL A 132 -25.89 -1.80 10.05
N TYR A 133 -25.02 -1.24 9.21
CA TYR A 133 -24.98 0.17 8.85
C TYR A 133 -25.37 0.35 7.38
N THR A 134 -25.73 1.58 7.02
CA THR A 134 -25.89 2.00 5.62
C THR A 134 -24.62 2.71 5.20
N TRP A 135 -23.93 2.19 4.19
CA TRP A 135 -22.61 2.65 3.73
C TRP A 135 -22.66 3.57 2.51
N GLY A 136 -23.86 4.00 2.12
CA GLY A 136 -24.14 4.68 0.86
C GLY A 136 -25.08 3.84 0.00
N PHE A 137 -24.96 3.97 -1.32
CA PHE A 137 -25.85 3.35 -2.29
C PHE A 137 -25.08 2.67 -3.42
N GLU A 138 -25.59 1.55 -3.92
CA GLU A 138 -25.05 0.85 -5.09
C GLU A 138 -25.06 1.76 -6.32
N ASP A 139 -23.94 1.83 -7.02
CA ASP A 139 -23.86 2.55 -8.30
C ASP A 139 -24.82 1.95 -9.34
N GLY A 140 -25.46 2.81 -10.14
CA GLY A 140 -26.46 2.45 -11.15
C GLY A 140 -27.84 2.03 -10.62
N ARG A 141 -27.93 1.30 -9.49
CA ARG A 141 -29.21 0.81 -8.93
C ARG A 141 -29.80 1.72 -7.86
N GLY A 142 -28.96 2.38 -7.08
CA GLY A 142 -29.39 3.24 -5.97
C GLY A 142 -29.98 2.50 -4.76
N ASN A 143 -29.73 1.19 -4.63
CA ASN A 143 -30.12 0.46 -3.42
C ASN A 143 -29.16 0.81 -2.27
N PRO A 144 -29.64 0.93 -1.02
CA PRO A 144 -28.75 1.16 0.11
C PRO A 144 -27.81 -0.04 0.31
N ILE A 145 -26.54 0.24 0.54
CA ILE A 145 -25.55 -0.79 0.89
C ILE A 145 -25.65 -1.03 2.40
N GLN A 146 -26.27 -2.15 2.78
CA GLN A 146 -26.53 -2.51 4.18
C GLN A 146 -25.65 -3.67 4.60
N MET A 147 -24.62 -3.38 5.41
CA MET A 147 -23.62 -4.36 5.83
C MET A 147 -23.16 -4.10 7.27
N THR A 148 -22.73 -5.14 7.97
CA THR A 148 -21.86 -4.97 9.14
C THR A 148 -20.52 -4.38 8.73
N ILE A 149 -19.73 -3.90 9.68
CA ILE A 149 -18.43 -3.31 9.33
C ILE A 149 -17.48 -4.36 8.73
N SER A 150 -17.39 -5.55 9.33
CA SER A 150 -16.59 -6.66 8.78
C SER A 150 -16.99 -7.00 7.34
N GLN A 151 -18.29 -7.16 7.06
CA GLN A 151 -18.77 -7.42 5.70
C GLN A 151 -18.42 -6.32 4.71
N TYR A 152 -18.47 -5.06 5.13
CA TYR A 152 -18.10 -3.94 4.28
C TYR A 152 -16.60 -3.94 3.98
N VAL A 153 -15.77 -4.17 5.00
CA VAL A 153 -14.31 -4.25 4.83
C VAL A 153 -13.94 -5.34 3.83
N ASP A 154 -14.50 -6.55 3.98
CA ASP A 154 -14.24 -7.66 3.08
C ASP A 154 -14.64 -7.35 1.62
N ARG A 155 -15.73 -6.60 1.42
CA ARG A 155 -16.27 -6.33 0.08
C ARG A 155 -15.65 -5.10 -0.60
N TYR A 156 -15.39 -4.02 0.14
CA TYR A 156 -15.06 -2.70 -0.41
C TYR A 156 -13.72 -2.15 0.06
N VAL A 157 -13.08 -2.73 1.09
CA VAL A 157 -11.79 -2.22 1.58
C VAL A 157 -10.66 -3.20 1.24
N PHE A 158 -10.87 -4.48 1.44
CA PHE A 158 -9.86 -5.52 1.24
C PHE A 158 -10.41 -6.71 0.46
N ASN A 159 -11.19 -6.43 -0.59
CA ASN A 159 -11.64 -7.44 -1.55
C ASN A 159 -10.50 -8.07 -2.35
N GLN A 160 -9.32 -7.43 -2.35
CA GLN A 160 -8.10 -7.94 -2.92
C GLN A 160 -6.88 -7.53 -2.07
N ASP A 161 -5.78 -8.27 -2.17
CA ASP A 161 -4.54 -7.95 -1.45
C ASP A 161 -3.81 -6.75 -2.09
N TYR A 162 -4.25 -5.54 -1.73
CA TYR A 162 -3.66 -4.29 -2.19
C TYR A 162 -2.20 -4.08 -1.76
N THR A 163 -1.66 -4.87 -0.81
CA THR A 163 -0.20 -4.85 -0.54
C THR A 163 0.62 -5.38 -1.72
N GLN A 164 -0.04 -6.03 -2.68
CA GLN A 164 0.54 -6.50 -3.94
C GLN A 164 0.19 -5.58 -5.13
N ALA A 165 -0.36 -4.38 -4.89
CA ALA A 165 -0.66 -3.43 -5.95
C ALA A 165 0.57 -3.14 -6.81
N SER A 166 0.44 -3.29 -8.13
CA SER A 166 1.52 -3.05 -9.09
C SER A 166 1.68 -1.58 -9.45
N GLU A 167 0.63 -0.78 -9.20
CA GLU A 167 0.59 0.65 -9.48
C GLU A 167 0.24 1.42 -8.21
N ILE A 168 1.09 2.39 -7.85
CA ILE A 168 0.91 3.23 -6.66
C ILE A 168 0.97 4.70 -7.09
N GLY A 169 -0.13 5.42 -6.86
CA GLY A 169 -0.25 6.85 -7.11
C GLY A 169 -0.20 7.65 -5.82
N ILE A 170 0.50 8.79 -5.80
CA ILE A 170 0.49 9.72 -4.67
C ILE A 170 -0.10 11.04 -5.18
N ASP A 171 -1.24 11.44 -4.63
CA ASP A 171 -2.16 12.46 -5.17
C ASP A 171 -2.50 12.27 -6.66
N GLN A 172 -2.43 11.03 -7.13
CA GLN A 172 -2.71 10.67 -8.50
C GLN A 172 -3.59 9.42 -8.50
N ILE A 173 -4.69 9.50 -9.23
CA ILE A 173 -5.54 8.34 -9.51
C ILE A 173 -4.89 7.55 -10.63
N MET A 174 -4.69 6.25 -10.41
CA MET A 174 -4.00 5.38 -11.37
C MET A 174 -4.92 4.96 -12.51
N ILE A 175 -6.14 4.53 -12.16
CA ILE A 175 -7.16 4.08 -13.11
C ILE A 175 -8.51 4.66 -12.69
N SER A 176 -9.33 5.01 -13.68
CA SER A 176 -10.69 5.53 -13.48
C SER A 176 -11.67 4.78 -14.36
N GLY A 177 -12.90 4.62 -13.86
CA GLY A 177 -14.01 4.01 -14.57
C GLY A 177 -15.10 5.00 -14.94
N ASN A 178 -16.35 4.52 -14.88
CA ASN A 178 -17.54 5.33 -15.14
C ASN A 178 -17.89 6.28 -13.98
N ALA A 179 -17.49 5.93 -12.75
CA ALA A 179 -17.72 6.76 -11.58
C ALA A 179 -16.88 8.05 -11.64
N LEU A 180 -17.46 9.15 -11.15
CA LEU A 180 -16.78 10.44 -11.05
C LEU A 180 -15.66 10.36 -10.00
N GLU A 181 -14.43 10.63 -10.40
CA GLU A 181 -13.30 10.78 -9.48
C GLU A 181 -13.25 12.21 -8.92
N ASN A 182 -13.78 12.41 -7.72
CA ASN A 182 -13.87 13.73 -7.08
C ASN A 182 -13.04 13.85 -5.78
N ILE A 183 -12.16 12.88 -5.49
CA ILE A 183 -11.44 12.76 -4.22
C ILE A 183 -10.72 14.05 -3.79
N THR A 184 -10.04 14.73 -4.72
CA THR A 184 -9.32 16.00 -4.45
C THR A 184 -10.26 17.16 -4.12
N THR A 185 -11.47 17.16 -4.69
CA THR A 185 -12.50 18.18 -4.39
C THR A 185 -13.23 17.86 -3.09
N ALA A 186 -13.50 16.58 -2.82
CA ALA A 186 -14.19 16.13 -1.61
C ALA A 186 -13.35 16.29 -0.34
N TYR A 187 -12.02 16.11 -0.44
CA TYR A 187 -11.08 16.24 0.67
C TYR A 187 -10.10 17.41 0.46
N PRO A 188 -10.56 18.68 0.56
CA PRO A 188 -9.70 19.83 0.32
C PRO A 188 -8.55 19.88 1.34
N GLY A 189 -7.32 20.06 0.86
CA GLY A 189 -6.11 20.14 1.70
C GLY A 189 -5.61 18.80 2.22
N CYS A 190 -6.30 17.69 1.92
CA CYS A 190 -5.82 16.35 2.20
C CYS A 190 -4.96 15.82 1.06
N ARG A 191 -4.23 14.75 1.33
CA ARG A 191 -3.44 13.99 0.36
C ARG A 191 -3.87 12.54 0.32
N PHE A 192 -3.59 11.82 -0.75
CA PHE A 192 -3.98 10.40 -0.82
C PHE A 192 -2.93 9.53 -1.50
N VAL A 193 -3.01 8.23 -1.20
CA VAL A 193 -2.26 7.19 -1.91
C VAL A 193 -3.26 6.22 -2.53
N ASP A 194 -3.13 5.99 -3.83
CA ASP A 194 -3.94 5.06 -4.62
C ASP A 194 -3.14 3.76 -4.84
N PHE A 195 -3.60 2.66 -4.25
CA PHE A 195 -3.07 1.32 -4.47
C PHE A 195 -3.92 0.60 -5.51
N CYS A 196 -3.41 0.49 -6.73
CA CYS A 196 -4.17 0.00 -7.87
C CYS A 196 -3.67 -1.36 -8.38
N ILE A 197 -4.64 -2.23 -8.67
CA ILE A 197 -4.48 -3.50 -9.37
C ILE A 197 -5.16 -3.34 -10.74
N PRO A 198 -4.40 -3.12 -11.83
CA PRO A 198 -4.96 -2.85 -13.16
C PRO A 198 -5.74 -3.99 -13.80
N SER A 199 -5.52 -5.22 -13.35
CA SER A 199 -6.30 -6.40 -13.73
C SER A 199 -6.05 -7.52 -12.73
N ILE A 200 -7.11 -8.16 -12.24
CA ILE A 200 -7.02 -9.26 -11.27
C ILE A 200 -6.74 -10.57 -12.01
N ASP A 201 -7.48 -10.84 -13.07
CA ASP A 201 -7.29 -11.95 -14.01
C ASP A 201 -7.00 -11.38 -15.42
N PRO A 202 -5.83 -11.68 -16.02
CA PRO A 202 -5.48 -11.22 -17.36
C PRO A 202 -6.52 -11.54 -18.45
N VAL A 203 -7.35 -12.57 -18.26
CA VAL A 203 -8.42 -12.95 -19.21
C VAL A 203 -9.51 -11.87 -19.30
N ASN A 204 -9.68 -11.05 -18.28
CA ASN A 204 -10.66 -9.97 -18.26
C ASN A 204 -10.18 -8.71 -18.99
N GLU A 205 -8.94 -8.68 -19.50
CA GLU A 205 -8.37 -7.57 -20.28
C GLU A 205 -8.49 -6.20 -19.56
N GLY A 206 -8.36 -6.21 -18.23
CA GLY A 206 -8.49 -5.00 -17.39
C GLY A 206 -9.92 -4.60 -17.07
N LEU A 207 -10.94 -5.37 -17.46
CA LEU A 207 -12.35 -5.15 -17.07
C LEU A 207 -12.67 -5.71 -15.67
N ASP A 208 -11.66 -5.78 -14.82
CA ASP A 208 -11.71 -6.27 -13.44
C ASP A 208 -10.71 -5.52 -12.55
N TRP A 209 -10.28 -4.32 -12.97
CA TRP A 209 -9.40 -3.50 -12.17
C TRP A 209 -10.07 -3.11 -10.84
N CYS A 210 -9.24 -2.94 -9.81
CA CYS A 210 -9.65 -2.36 -8.54
C CYS A 210 -8.55 -1.45 -7.97
N SER A 211 -8.95 -0.56 -7.07
CA SER A 211 -8.10 0.44 -6.46
C SER A 211 -8.60 0.74 -5.05
N LEU A 212 -7.67 0.85 -4.10
CA LEU A 212 -7.95 1.35 -2.76
C LEU A 212 -7.21 2.66 -2.55
N LYS A 213 -7.96 3.75 -2.34
CA LYS A 213 -7.39 5.07 -2.09
C LYS A 213 -7.50 5.40 -0.61
N LEU A 214 -6.36 5.60 0.04
CA LEU A 214 -6.28 6.01 1.44
C LEU A 214 -6.00 7.51 1.51
N VAL A 215 -6.90 8.26 2.15
CA VAL A 215 -6.87 9.72 2.24
C VAL A 215 -6.42 10.17 3.62
N PHE A 216 -5.48 11.10 3.64
CA PHE A 216 -4.80 11.57 4.84
C PHE A 216 -4.84 13.09 4.97
N GLU A 217 -5.05 13.54 6.19
CA GLU A 217 -4.85 14.91 6.61
C GLU A 217 -3.60 15.02 7.46
N LEU A 218 -2.83 16.09 7.29
CA LEU A 218 -1.64 16.33 8.12
C LEU A 218 -2.07 16.93 9.46
N GLY A 219 -1.98 16.13 10.53
CA GLY A 219 -2.12 16.59 11.90
C GLY A 219 -0.79 17.02 12.51
N GLU A 220 -0.81 17.44 13.78
CA GLU A 220 0.39 17.88 14.51
C GLU A 220 1.43 16.76 14.68
N SER A 221 0.97 15.51 14.80
CA SER A 221 1.80 14.33 15.06
C SER A 221 2.06 13.46 13.83
N GLY A 222 1.58 13.85 12.65
CA GLY A 222 1.75 13.11 11.40
C GLY A 222 0.47 12.99 10.57
N TRP A 223 0.50 12.09 9.58
CA TRP A 223 -0.64 11.83 8.69
C TRP A 223 -1.73 11.04 9.41
N LEU A 224 -2.95 11.56 9.36
CA LEU A 224 -4.14 10.96 9.96
C LEU A 224 -5.11 10.53 8.86
N LEU A 225 -5.55 9.28 8.92
CA LEU A 225 -6.52 8.70 8.00
C LEU A 225 -7.89 9.34 8.19
N VAL A 226 -8.43 9.90 7.11
CA VAL A 226 -9.74 10.56 7.06
C VAL A 226 -10.67 9.97 6.02
N GLY A 227 -10.16 9.19 5.06
CA GLY A 227 -10.96 8.56 4.02
C GLY A 227 -10.40 7.24 3.52
N VAL A 228 -11.30 6.32 3.21
CA VAL A 228 -11.02 5.05 2.51
C VAL A 228 -12.00 4.97 1.34
N VAL A 229 -11.47 5.09 0.12
CA VAL A 229 -12.28 5.16 -1.10
C VAL A 229 -11.96 3.98 -2.00
N HIS A 230 -12.98 3.16 -2.26
CA HIS A 230 -12.88 2.03 -3.17
C HIS A 230 -13.07 2.48 -4.61
N GLY A 231 -12.30 1.93 -5.53
CA GLY A 231 -12.53 2.02 -6.96
C GLY A 231 -12.58 0.62 -7.55
N GLU A 232 -13.56 0.35 -8.40
CA GLU A 232 -13.61 -0.88 -9.18
C GLU A 232 -14.19 -0.62 -10.56
N TRP A 233 -13.85 -1.51 -11.48
CA TRP A 233 -14.53 -1.55 -12.77
C TRP A 233 -16.03 -1.82 -12.58
N THR A 234 -16.86 -0.98 -13.18
CA THR A 234 -18.32 -1.12 -13.24
C THR A 234 -18.81 -0.96 -14.69
N ILE A 235 -19.98 -1.54 -15.00
CA ILE A 235 -20.61 -1.52 -16.34
C ILE A 235 -21.46 -0.27 -16.53
#